data_AF-A0A971AQC1-F1
#
_entry.id   AF-A0A971AQC1-F1
#
_cell.length_a   1.000
_cell.length_b   1.000
_cell.length_c   1.000
_cell.angle_alpha   90.00
_cell.angle_beta   90.00
_cell.angle_gamma   90.00
#
_symmetry.space_group_name_H-M   'P 1'
#
loop_
_entity.id
_entity.type
_entity.pdbx_description
1 polymer ?
#
loop_
_entity_poly.entity_id
_entity_poly.type
_entity_poly.pdbx_seq_one_letter_code
_entity_poly.pdbx_strand_id
1 'polypeptide(L)'
;SYARYQEGDEDYVIFLKFSEYRDVDGYYFLQYFQNCSQTHRFSWTYYPPQKFKILLYFPEKDRFVVSNEHFERYAFDSYFTANVFAPDPSFQGEFEVKVVKSYNYTYEMLSLLTRIILTIVLELAIALMFGFWERKQLRLIALVNVVTQIALNLTLSIIDYQLGLMAFLIFFVLLEIAVLVAEAVIYTLYLQKISKKEIPSWKPALYALTANAVSFALGLGLAYWIPGIF
;
A
#
# COMPACT_ATOMS: atom_id res chain seq x y z
N SER A 1 7.71 31.52 -21.11
CA SER A 1 7.94 30.14 -20.66
C SER A 1 8.87 30.21 -19.47
N TYR A 2 8.41 29.87 -18.27
CA TYR A 2 9.31 29.77 -17.10
C TYR A 2 10.00 28.42 -17.18
N ALA A 3 11.29 28.40 -17.53
CA ALA A 3 12.10 27.20 -17.48
C ALA A 3 12.35 26.82 -16.01
N ARG A 4 12.21 25.53 -15.69
CA ARG A 4 12.40 25.04 -14.31
C ARG A 4 13.85 25.15 -13.82
N TYR A 5 14.81 25.21 -14.75
CA TYR A 5 16.24 25.35 -14.52
C TYR A 5 16.77 26.56 -15.30
N GLN A 6 17.73 27.28 -14.73
CA GLN A 6 18.32 28.49 -15.30
C GLN A 6 19.83 28.36 -15.49
N GLU A 7 20.38 29.20 -16.37
CA GLU A 7 21.82 29.28 -16.59
C GLU A 7 22.52 29.69 -15.29
N GLY A 8 23.40 28.80 -14.80
CA GLY A 8 24.06 28.92 -13.50
C GLY A 8 23.67 27.84 -12.49
N ASP A 9 22.57 27.11 -12.71
CA ASP A 9 22.24 25.94 -11.90
C ASP A 9 23.24 24.79 -12.16
N GLU A 10 23.59 24.04 -11.10
CA GLU A 10 24.56 22.93 -11.17
C GLU A 10 24.19 21.91 -12.26
N ASP A 11 22.90 21.58 -12.37
CA ASP A 11 22.41 20.61 -13.34
C ASP A 11 21.92 21.24 -14.66
N TYR A 12 22.17 22.53 -14.92
CA TYR A 12 21.66 23.21 -16.12
C TYR A 12 22.14 22.56 -17.42
N VAL A 13 23.40 22.14 -17.47
CA VAL A 13 23.97 21.45 -18.65
C VAL A 13 23.26 20.13 -18.92
N ILE A 14 22.88 19.40 -17.86
CA ILE A 14 22.12 18.16 -17.96
C ILE A 14 20.69 18.45 -18.41
N PHE A 15 20.06 19.49 -17.85
CA PHE A 15 18.74 19.93 -18.26
C PHE A 15 18.66 20.25 -19.77
N LEU A 16 19.68 20.91 -20.33
CA LEU A 16 19.75 21.19 -21.78
C LEU A 16 19.77 19.90 -22.59
N LYS A 17 20.57 18.91 -22.19
CA LYS A 17 20.62 17.59 -22.85
C LYS A 17 19.24 16.93 -22.91
N PHE A 18 18.49 16.94 -21.79
CA PHE A 18 17.12 16.42 -21.77
C PHE A 18 16.14 17.26 -22.60
N SER A 19 16.32 18.57 -22.65
CA SER A 19 15.45 19.49 -23.41
C SER A 19 15.63 19.35 -24.92
N GLU A 20 16.83 18.97 -25.38
CA GLU A 20 17.15 18.72 -26.78
C GLU A 20 16.78 17.32 -27.25
N TYR A 21 16.53 16.38 -26.33
CA TYR A 21 16.17 15.01 -26.65
C TYR A 21 14.86 14.92 -27.46
N ARG A 22 14.87 14.09 -28.50
CA ARG A 22 13.71 13.82 -29.36
C ARG A 22 13.39 12.33 -29.32
N ASP A 23 12.22 12.00 -28.80
CA ASP A 23 11.70 10.63 -28.81
C ASP A 23 11.12 10.28 -30.17
N VAL A 24 11.30 9.02 -30.59
CA VAL A 24 10.80 8.50 -31.86
C VAL A 24 9.27 8.37 -31.91
N ASP A 25 8.62 8.15 -30.76
CA ASP A 25 7.17 8.00 -30.65
C ASP A 25 6.47 9.32 -30.25
N GLY A 26 7.20 10.44 -30.27
CA GLY A 26 6.65 11.78 -30.01
C GLY A 26 6.47 12.13 -28.53
N TYR A 27 6.99 11.33 -27.59
CA TYR A 27 7.08 11.73 -26.19
C TYR A 27 8.05 12.91 -26.02
N TYR A 28 7.78 13.76 -25.03
CA TYR A 28 8.60 14.94 -24.76
C TYR A 28 8.97 15.04 -23.28
N PHE A 29 10.12 15.66 -23.04
CA PHE A 29 10.63 15.87 -21.69
C PHE A 29 9.78 16.90 -20.92
N LEU A 30 9.36 16.53 -19.71
CA LEU A 30 8.49 17.33 -18.85
C LEU A 30 9.25 18.29 -17.92
N GLN A 31 10.50 18.62 -18.24
CA GLN A 31 11.36 19.53 -17.46
C GLN A 31 11.59 19.07 -16.02
N TYR A 32 11.60 17.75 -15.76
CA TYR A 32 11.89 17.20 -14.45
C TYR A 32 12.73 15.93 -14.57
N PHE A 33 13.86 15.93 -13.87
CA PHE A 33 14.75 14.79 -13.73
C PHE A 33 15.32 14.78 -12.32
N GLN A 34 15.89 13.66 -11.91
CA GLN A 34 16.62 13.53 -10.65
C GLN A 34 17.91 12.78 -10.90
N ASN A 35 18.98 13.17 -10.20
CA ASN A 35 20.20 12.40 -10.17
C ASN A 35 19.97 11.10 -9.38
N CYS A 36 19.99 9.96 -10.10
CA CYS A 36 19.74 8.64 -9.53
C CYS A 36 21.03 7.84 -9.31
N SER A 37 22.22 8.42 -9.52
CA SER A 37 23.49 7.68 -9.53
C SER A 37 23.84 7.04 -8.19
N GLN A 38 23.39 7.62 -7.08
CA GLN A 38 23.63 7.08 -5.73
C GLN A 38 22.45 6.25 -5.20
N THR A 39 21.22 6.72 -5.43
CA THR A 39 20.01 6.15 -4.83
C THR A 39 19.37 5.06 -5.68
N HIS A 40 19.67 5.04 -6.98
CA HIS A 40 18.98 4.25 -7.99
C HIS A 40 17.44 4.45 -7.97
N ARG A 41 16.97 5.64 -7.55
CA ARG A 41 15.55 5.94 -7.38
C ARG A 41 15.19 7.28 -7.99
N PHE A 42 14.11 7.26 -8.76
CA PHE A 42 13.39 8.44 -9.24
C PHE A 42 11.97 8.42 -8.66
N SER A 43 11.49 9.57 -8.20
CA SER A 43 10.14 9.71 -7.63
C SER A 43 9.46 10.96 -8.17
N TRP A 44 8.28 10.77 -8.78
CA TRP A 44 7.43 11.85 -9.27
C TRP A 44 6.16 11.94 -8.41
N THR A 45 6.18 12.83 -7.41
CA THR A 45 5.13 12.88 -6.38
C THR A 45 3.98 13.84 -6.70
N TYR A 46 4.18 14.81 -7.60
CA TYR A 46 3.17 15.84 -7.89
C TYR A 46 2.66 15.75 -9.33
N TYR A 47 1.38 15.37 -9.48
CA TYR A 47 0.68 15.17 -10.75
C TYR A 47 1.53 14.45 -11.82
N PRO A 48 2.02 13.22 -11.54
CA PRO A 48 2.75 12.45 -12.53
C PRO A 48 1.88 12.16 -13.76
N PRO A 49 2.49 12.08 -14.97
CA PRO A 49 1.77 11.77 -16.19
C PRO A 49 1.13 10.38 -16.13
N GLN A 50 -0.03 10.21 -16.76
CA GLN A 50 -0.70 8.90 -16.84
C GLN A 50 0.04 7.90 -17.72
N LYS A 51 0.50 8.36 -18.90
CA LYS A 51 1.30 7.61 -19.87
C LYS A 51 2.70 8.22 -19.93
N PHE A 52 3.74 7.40 -19.86
CA PHE A 52 5.12 7.89 -19.86
C PHE A 52 6.11 6.86 -20.41
N LYS A 53 7.32 7.33 -20.73
CA LYS A 53 8.50 6.50 -21.00
C LYS A 53 9.57 6.79 -19.96
N ILE A 54 10.47 5.83 -19.74
CA ILE A 54 11.62 6.03 -18.85
C ILE A 54 12.81 6.42 -19.72
N LEU A 55 13.41 7.58 -19.42
CA LEU A 55 14.58 8.10 -20.09
C LEU A 55 15.72 8.24 -19.08
N LEU A 56 16.83 7.55 -19.35
CA LEU A 56 18.04 7.59 -18.55
C LEU A 56 19.14 8.26 -19.35
N TYR A 57 19.88 9.15 -18.70
CA TYR A 57 21.04 9.82 -19.28
C TYR A 57 22.30 9.40 -18.53
N PHE A 58 23.33 8.99 -19.28
CA PHE A 58 24.64 8.62 -18.76
C PHE A 58 25.66 9.69 -19.17
N PRO A 59 25.96 10.67 -18.28
CA PRO A 59 26.80 11.82 -18.64
C PRO A 59 28.22 11.44 -19.09
N GLU A 60 28.81 10.40 -18.50
CA GLU A 60 30.17 9.94 -18.83
C GLU A 60 30.32 9.47 -20.28
N LYS A 61 29.23 8.98 -20.87
CA LYS A 61 29.20 8.44 -22.25
C LYS A 61 28.43 9.34 -23.21
N ASP A 62 27.93 10.48 -22.72
CA ASP A 62 27.00 11.38 -23.43
C ASP A 62 25.89 10.60 -24.17
N ARG A 63 25.25 9.65 -23.48
CA ARG A 63 24.31 8.71 -24.10
C ARG A 63 23.00 8.63 -23.34
N PHE A 64 21.90 8.69 -24.09
CA PHE A 64 20.56 8.38 -23.61
C PHE A 64 20.22 6.91 -23.81
N VAL A 65 19.43 6.38 -22.88
CA VAL A 65 18.77 5.10 -22.98
C VAL A 65 17.30 5.30 -22.65
N VAL A 66 16.42 4.88 -23.55
CA VAL A 66 14.97 5.01 -23.40
C VAL A 66 14.33 3.63 -23.29
N SER A 67 13.23 3.52 -22.57
CA SER A 67 12.43 2.31 -22.57
C SER A 67 11.79 2.05 -23.93
N ASN A 68 11.84 0.80 -24.39
CA ASN A 68 11.25 0.39 -25.67
C ASN A 68 9.71 0.51 -25.66
N GLU A 69 9.10 0.28 -24.50
CA GLU A 69 7.67 0.37 -24.31
C GLU A 69 7.30 1.68 -23.57
N HIS A 70 6.05 2.09 -23.74
CA HIS A 70 5.42 3.10 -22.90
C HIS A 70 4.70 2.43 -21.73
N PHE A 71 4.64 3.13 -20.60
CA PHE A 71 4.04 2.65 -19.37
C PHE A 71 2.85 3.52 -18.98
N GLU A 72 1.93 2.89 -18.25
CA GLU A 72 0.81 3.55 -17.63
C GLU A 72 0.84 3.34 -16.13
N ARG A 73 0.52 4.39 -15.38
CA ARG A 73 0.27 4.26 -13.94
C ARG A 73 -0.88 3.28 -13.73
N TYR A 74 -0.65 2.29 -12.89
CA TYR A 74 -1.60 1.20 -12.63
C TYR A 74 -2.34 1.37 -11.29
N ALA A 75 -1.81 2.18 -10.38
CA ALA A 75 -2.31 2.47 -9.05
C ALA A 75 -2.05 3.95 -8.69
N PHE A 76 -2.62 4.43 -7.58
CA PHE A 76 -2.34 5.75 -7.02
C PHE A 76 -0.82 5.97 -6.88
N ASP A 77 -0.15 5.04 -6.19
CA ASP A 77 1.30 4.90 -6.16
C ASP A 77 1.74 3.74 -7.07
N SER A 78 2.38 4.09 -8.18
CA SER A 78 2.88 3.11 -9.16
C SER A 78 4.40 2.99 -9.08
N TYR A 79 4.89 1.77 -8.85
CA TYR A 79 6.30 1.44 -8.73
C TYR A 79 6.78 0.62 -9.93
N PHE A 80 7.93 1.02 -10.47
CA PHE A 80 8.58 0.36 -11.60
C PHE A 80 10.05 0.12 -11.28
N THR A 81 10.55 -1.07 -11.61
CA THR A 81 11.99 -1.39 -11.57
C THR A 81 12.49 -1.48 -12.99
N ALA A 82 13.42 -0.60 -13.36
CA ALA A 82 14.07 -0.59 -14.67
C ALA A 82 15.44 -1.26 -14.57
N ASN A 83 15.62 -2.40 -15.24
CA ASN A 83 16.90 -3.07 -15.39
C ASN A 83 17.52 -2.65 -16.71
N VAL A 84 18.70 -2.03 -16.66
CA VAL A 84 19.46 -1.61 -17.83
C VAL A 84 20.49 -2.68 -18.15
N PHE A 85 20.34 -3.35 -19.29
CA PHE A 85 21.30 -4.33 -19.76
C PHE A 85 22.24 -3.67 -20.77
N ALA A 86 23.54 -3.75 -20.50
CA ALA A 86 24.55 -3.46 -21.51
C ALA A 86 24.72 -4.72 -22.37
N PRO A 87 24.50 -4.67 -23.70
CA PRO A 87 24.94 -5.77 -24.55
C PRO A 87 26.46 -5.94 -24.43
N ASP A 88 26.90 -7.18 -24.62
CA ASP A 88 28.31 -7.58 -24.61
C ASP A 88 29.17 -6.56 -25.39
N PRO A 89 30.35 -6.14 -24.90
CA PRO A 89 31.20 -5.15 -25.59
C PRO A 89 31.61 -5.55 -27.02
N SER A 90 31.42 -6.82 -27.39
CA SER A 90 31.57 -7.33 -28.77
C SER A 90 30.37 -7.06 -29.70
N PHE A 91 29.20 -6.71 -29.14
CA PHE A 91 27.98 -6.37 -29.87
C PHE A 91 27.71 -4.87 -29.76
N GLN A 92 27.66 -4.17 -30.90
CA GLN A 92 27.14 -2.81 -31.02
C GLN A 92 25.61 -2.76 -30.85
N GLY A 93 25.07 -3.44 -29.83
CA GLY A 93 23.64 -3.45 -29.53
C GLY A 93 23.19 -2.16 -28.86
N GLU A 94 21.91 -1.83 -29.00
CA GLU A 94 21.26 -0.82 -28.19
C GLU A 94 21.12 -1.32 -26.74
N PHE A 95 21.22 -0.41 -25.75
CA PHE A 95 20.96 -0.75 -24.36
C PHE A 95 19.48 -1.11 -24.22
N GLU A 96 19.17 -2.25 -23.64
CA GLU A 96 17.80 -2.67 -23.38
C GLU A 96 17.38 -2.28 -21.96
N VAL A 97 16.25 -1.58 -21.83
CA VAL A 97 15.64 -1.28 -20.53
C VAL A 97 14.43 -2.17 -20.33
N LYS A 98 14.59 -3.20 -19.50
CA LYS A 98 13.47 -4.04 -19.08
C LYS A 98 12.84 -3.45 -17.83
N VAL A 99 11.60 -2.98 -17.97
CA VAL A 99 10.85 -2.39 -16.87
C VAL A 99 9.79 -3.37 -16.39
N VAL A 100 9.75 -3.62 -15.08
CA VAL A 100 8.72 -4.45 -14.45
C VAL A 100 8.01 -3.67 -13.35
N LYS A 101 6.71 -3.91 -13.18
CA LYS A 101 5.96 -3.37 -12.03
C LYS A 101 6.53 -3.97 -10.75
N SER A 102 6.84 -3.13 -9.77
CA SER A 102 7.55 -3.52 -8.53
C SER A 102 6.73 -3.27 -7.26
N TYR A 103 5.40 -3.34 -7.39
CA TYR A 103 4.50 -3.30 -6.24
C TYR A 103 4.72 -4.49 -5.30
N ASN A 104 4.81 -4.24 -4.00
CA ASN A 104 5.16 -5.27 -3.02
C ASN A 104 3.93 -5.97 -2.43
N TYR A 105 3.27 -6.78 -3.26
CA TYR A 105 2.10 -7.58 -2.85
C TYR A 105 2.41 -8.54 -1.68
N THR A 106 3.64 -9.04 -1.57
CA THR A 106 4.04 -9.94 -0.48
C THR A 106 3.97 -9.26 0.87
N TYR A 107 4.44 -8.01 0.94
CA TYR A 107 4.43 -7.24 2.18
C TYR A 107 3.01 -6.89 2.63
N GLU A 108 2.14 -6.50 1.69
CA GLU A 108 0.72 -6.29 1.98
C GLU A 108 0.05 -7.55 2.52
N MET A 109 0.30 -8.70 1.87
CA MET A 109 -0.27 -9.97 2.31
C MET A 109 0.21 -10.34 3.72
N LEU A 110 1.51 -10.18 4.01
CA LEU A 110 2.08 -10.43 5.33
C LEU A 110 1.53 -9.48 6.40
N SER A 111 1.39 -8.20 6.08
CA SER A 111 0.73 -7.21 6.93
C SER A 111 -0.70 -7.63 7.26
N LEU A 112 -1.50 -7.97 6.24
CA LEU A 112 -2.89 -8.41 6.38
C LEU A 112 -3.01 -9.65 7.28
N LEU A 113 -2.16 -10.67 7.05
CA LEU A 113 -2.14 -11.89 7.88
C LEU A 113 -1.78 -11.56 9.33
N THR A 114 -0.81 -10.68 9.54
CA THR A 114 -0.37 -10.27 10.88
C THR A 114 -1.49 -9.58 11.64
N ARG A 115 -2.22 -8.65 10.99
CA ARG A 115 -3.39 -7.97 11.59
C ARG A 115 -4.48 -8.96 11.97
N ILE A 116 -4.87 -9.85 11.06
CA ILE A 116 -5.90 -10.86 11.31
C ILE A 116 -5.52 -11.72 12.52
N ILE A 117 -4.28 -12.22 12.58
CA ILE A 117 -3.81 -13.07 13.68
C ILE A 117 -3.81 -12.29 15.00
N LEU A 118 -3.29 -11.07 15.02
CA LEU A 118 -3.23 -10.22 16.22
C LEU A 118 -4.63 -9.93 16.75
N THR A 119 -5.56 -9.53 15.89
CA THR A 119 -6.95 -9.26 16.27
C THR A 119 -7.62 -10.50 16.84
N ILE A 120 -7.51 -11.66 16.17
CA ILE A 120 -8.11 -12.91 16.67
C ILE A 120 -7.55 -13.29 18.04
N VAL A 121 -6.22 -13.20 18.23
CA VAL A 121 -5.59 -13.52 19.52
C VAL A 121 -6.11 -12.61 20.63
N LEU A 122 -6.20 -11.30 20.34
CA LEU A 122 -6.70 -10.31 21.29
C LEU A 122 -8.18 -10.54 21.63
N GLU A 123 -9.01 -10.75 20.62
CA GLU A 123 -10.44 -10.97 20.79
C GLU A 123 -10.73 -12.24 21.57
N LEU A 124 -10.02 -13.33 21.28
CA LEU A 124 -10.13 -14.54 22.08
C LEU A 124 -9.64 -14.32 23.51
N ALA A 125 -8.55 -13.58 23.73
CA ALA A 125 -8.08 -13.26 25.08
C ALA A 125 -9.14 -12.47 25.87
N ILE A 126 -9.73 -11.44 25.27
CA ILE A 126 -10.79 -10.64 25.88
C ILE A 126 -12.05 -11.49 26.10
N ALA A 127 -12.39 -12.37 25.16
CA ALA A 127 -13.53 -13.27 25.29
C ALA A 127 -13.39 -14.20 26.51
N LEU A 128 -12.18 -14.72 26.76
CA LEU A 128 -11.89 -15.53 27.94
C LEU A 128 -11.99 -14.70 29.24
N MET A 129 -11.51 -13.45 29.25
CA MET A 129 -11.70 -12.53 30.40
C MET A 129 -13.17 -12.22 30.67
N PHE A 130 -13.98 -12.10 29.62
CA PHE A 130 -15.44 -11.97 29.72
C PHE A 130 -16.13 -13.30 30.06
N GLY A 131 -15.40 -14.41 30.16
CA GLY A 131 -15.93 -15.69 30.59
C GLY A 131 -16.63 -16.51 29.51
N PHE A 132 -16.39 -16.23 28.23
CA PHE A 132 -16.86 -17.03 27.10
C PHE A 132 -15.96 -18.25 26.88
N TRP A 133 -16.04 -19.24 27.77
CA TRP A 133 -15.18 -20.44 27.73
C TRP A 133 -15.69 -21.54 26.78
N GLU A 134 -16.90 -21.40 26.23
CA GLU A 134 -17.50 -22.48 25.45
C GLU A 134 -16.91 -22.56 24.04
N ARG A 135 -16.52 -23.76 23.61
CA ARG A 135 -15.96 -24.01 22.26
C ARG A 135 -16.85 -23.52 21.11
N LYS A 136 -18.17 -23.44 21.30
CA LYS A 136 -19.08 -22.89 20.28
C LYS A 136 -19.04 -21.36 20.23
N GLN A 137 -18.90 -20.70 21.39
CA GLN A 137 -18.76 -19.24 21.50
C GLN A 137 -17.42 -18.78 20.92
N LEU A 138 -16.32 -19.41 21.34
CA LEU A 138 -14.99 -19.08 20.84
C LEU A 138 -14.87 -19.30 19.32
N ARG A 139 -15.50 -20.34 18.77
CA ARG A 139 -15.56 -20.56 17.32
C ARG A 139 -16.36 -19.49 16.59
N LEU A 140 -17.49 -19.04 17.15
CA LEU A 140 -18.26 -17.93 16.56
C LEU A 140 -17.43 -16.65 16.55
N ILE A 141 -16.80 -16.31 17.68
CA ILE A 141 -15.96 -15.12 17.82
C ILE A 141 -14.83 -15.14 16.78
N ALA A 142 -14.06 -16.23 16.74
CA ALA A 142 -12.98 -16.39 15.77
C ALA A 142 -13.47 -16.32 14.32
N LEU A 143 -14.60 -16.97 13.98
CA LEU A 143 -15.14 -16.94 12.62
C LEU A 143 -15.56 -15.53 12.21
N VAL A 144 -16.29 -14.83 13.07
CA VAL A 144 -16.75 -13.46 12.80
C VAL A 144 -15.55 -12.54 12.61
N ASN A 145 -14.56 -12.61 13.50
CA ASN A 145 -13.31 -11.85 13.40
C ASN A 145 -12.56 -12.09 12.08
N VAL A 146 -12.41 -13.36 11.68
CA VAL A 146 -11.74 -13.70 10.43
C VAL A 146 -12.49 -13.06 9.26
N VAL A 147 -13.82 -13.18 9.22
CA VAL A 147 -14.64 -12.66 8.12
C VAL A 147 -14.61 -11.13 8.09
N THR A 148 -14.78 -10.47 9.24
CA THR A 148 -14.79 -9.00 9.34
C THR A 148 -13.42 -8.42 9.00
N GLN A 149 -12.33 -9.01 9.51
CA GLN A 149 -10.97 -8.54 9.22
C GLN A 149 -10.56 -8.78 7.77
N ILE A 150 -10.95 -9.91 7.16
CA ILE A 150 -10.72 -10.11 5.72
C ILE A 150 -11.47 -9.04 4.91
N ALA A 151 -12.76 -8.81 5.21
CA ALA A 151 -13.56 -7.82 4.50
C ALA A 151 -13.02 -6.39 4.65
N LEU A 152 -12.67 -6.00 5.88
CA LEU A 152 -12.07 -4.71 6.22
C LEU A 152 -10.78 -4.50 5.43
N ASN A 153 -9.80 -5.41 5.56
CA ASN A 153 -8.49 -5.22 4.98
C ASN A 153 -8.51 -5.32 3.44
N LEU A 154 -9.33 -6.19 2.85
CA LEU A 154 -9.50 -6.23 1.39
C LEU A 154 -10.06 -4.92 0.84
N THR A 155 -11.07 -4.35 1.53
CA THR A 155 -11.66 -3.07 1.14
C THR A 155 -10.63 -1.94 1.24
N LEU A 156 -9.84 -1.93 2.32
CA LEU A 156 -8.79 -0.94 2.51
C LEU A 156 -7.66 -1.05 1.49
N SER A 157 -7.22 -2.27 1.14
CA SER A 157 -6.23 -2.47 0.08
C SER A 157 -6.70 -1.93 -1.28
N ILE A 158 -7.98 -2.11 -1.62
CA ILE A 158 -8.56 -1.55 -2.84
C ILE A 158 -8.57 -0.02 -2.80
N ILE A 159 -8.94 0.55 -1.65
CA ILE A 159 -8.99 2.00 -1.46
C ILE A 159 -7.59 2.60 -1.56
N ASP A 160 -6.59 2.01 -0.90
CA ASP A 160 -5.21 2.50 -0.96
C ASP A 160 -4.67 2.43 -2.40
N TYR A 161 -4.89 1.29 -3.08
CA TYR A 161 -4.49 1.10 -4.47
C TYR A 161 -5.09 2.15 -5.43
N GLN A 162 -6.33 2.60 -5.21
CA GLN A 162 -7.03 3.51 -6.11
C GLN A 162 -6.94 5.00 -5.72
N LEU A 163 -6.96 5.28 -4.41
CA LEU A 163 -7.17 6.61 -3.85
C LEU A 163 -6.02 7.07 -2.94
N GLY A 164 -5.12 6.16 -2.56
CA GLY A 164 -3.92 6.43 -1.76
C GLY A 164 -4.18 6.58 -0.26
N LEU A 165 -3.09 6.88 0.46
CA LEU A 165 -2.99 6.87 1.92
C LEU A 165 -4.07 7.71 2.64
N MET A 166 -4.41 8.90 2.12
CA MET A 166 -5.37 9.77 2.80
C MET A 166 -6.78 9.18 2.79
N ALA A 167 -7.19 8.56 1.69
CA ALA A 167 -8.46 7.85 1.62
C ALA A 167 -8.41 6.59 2.50
N PHE A 168 -7.30 5.84 2.46
CA PHE A 168 -7.09 4.69 3.34
C PHE A 168 -7.31 5.05 4.82
N LEU A 169 -6.71 6.13 5.33
CA LEU A 169 -6.86 6.55 6.73
C LEU A 169 -8.30 6.92 7.10
N ILE A 170 -9.02 7.65 6.23
CA ILE A 170 -10.42 8.03 6.47
C ILE A 170 -11.32 6.79 6.49
N PHE A 171 -11.18 5.92 5.47
CA PHE A 171 -12.01 4.72 5.37
C PHE A 171 -11.65 3.67 6.41
N PHE A 172 -10.40 3.61 6.88
CA PHE A 172 -9.99 2.75 8.00
C PHE A 172 -10.86 3.01 9.22
N VAL A 173 -10.98 4.28 9.64
CA VAL A 173 -11.81 4.65 10.80
C VAL A 173 -13.29 4.33 10.56
N LEU A 174 -13.82 4.64 9.37
CA LEU A 174 -15.23 4.40 9.05
C LEU A 174 -15.58 2.90 9.03
N LEU A 175 -14.73 2.08 8.43
CA LEU A 175 -14.95 0.65 8.30
C LEU A 175 -14.73 -0.08 9.63
N GLU A 176 -13.78 0.34 10.46
CA GLU A 176 -13.62 -0.17 11.84
C GLU A 176 -14.88 0.07 12.68
N ILE A 177 -15.49 1.26 12.57
CA ILE A 177 -16.78 1.53 13.21
C ILE A 177 -17.88 0.60 12.68
N ALA A 178 -17.91 0.37 11.36
CA ALA A 178 -18.88 -0.53 10.74
C ALA A 178 -18.70 -1.99 11.21
N VAL A 179 -17.46 -2.47 11.31
CA VAL A 179 -17.11 -3.79 11.85
C VAL A 179 -17.57 -3.90 13.30
N LEU A 180 -17.23 -2.94 14.15
CA LEU A 180 -17.65 -2.90 15.55
C LEU A 180 -19.18 -3.03 15.69
N VAL A 181 -19.94 -2.28 14.89
CA VAL A 181 -21.41 -2.36 14.89
C VAL A 181 -21.89 -3.75 14.44
N ALA A 182 -21.33 -4.29 13.36
CA ALA A 182 -21.70 -5.61 12.85
C ALA A 182 -21.41 -6.71 13.87
N GLU A 183 -20.23 -6.70 14.49
CA GLU A 183 -19.83 -7.66 15.51
C GLU A 183 -20.69 -7.55 16.77
N ALA A 184 -20.97 -6.34 17.24
CA ALA A 184 -21.84 -6.14 18.39
C ALA A 184 -23.25 -6.71 18.15
N VAL A 185 -23.80 -6.53 16.94
CA VAL A 185 -25.10 -7.10 16.55
C VAL A 185 -25.04 -8.62 16.51
N ILE A 186 -24.04 -9.19 15.83
CA ILE A 186 -23.89 -10.65 15.70
C ILE A 186 -23.69 -11.30 17.08
N TYR A 187 -22.79 -10.77 17.91
CA TYR A 187 -22.50 -11.35 19.22
C TYR A 187 -23.70 -11.28 20.16
N THR A 188 -24.43 -10.17 20.17
CA THR A 188 -25.66 -10.04 20.97
C THR A 188 -26.73 -11.04 20.54
N LEU A 189 -26.89 -11.27 19.24
CA LEU A 189 -27.91 -12.19 18.72
C LEU A 189 -27.57 -13.68 18.86
N TYR A 190 -26.29 -14.04 18.75
CA TYR A 190 -25.88 -15.44 18.63
C TYR A 190 -25.14 -16.00 19.87
N LEU A 191 -24.37 -15.21 20.62
CA LEU A 191 -23.62 -15.74 21.78
C LEU A 191 -24.54 -16.24 22.90
N GLN A 192 -25.68 -15.58 23.10
CA GLN A 192 -26.69 -16.00 24.08
C GLN A 192 -27.34 -17.32 23.67
N LYS A 193 -27.75 -17.44 22.40
CA LYS A 193 -28.44 -18.63 21.86
C LYS A 193 -27.58 -19.89 21.90
N ILE A 194 -26.27 -19.71 21.79
CA ILE A 194 -25.31 -20.82 21.67
C ILE A 194 -24.76 -21.22 23.05
N SER A 195 -24.91 -20.37 24.08
CA SER A 195 -24.43 -20.68 25.42
C SER A 195 -25.27 -21.75 26.10
N LYS A 196 -24.61 -22.58 26.89
CA LYS A 196 -25.26 -23.52 27.82
C LYS A 196 -25.76 -22.84 29.10
N LYS A 197 -25.28 -21.64 29.41
CA LYS A 197 -25.64 -20.88 30.61
C LYS A 197 -26.44 -19.65 30.20
N GLU A 198 -27.32 -19.18 31.08
CA GLU A 198 -27.93 -17.87 30.88
C GLU A 198 -26.85 -16.78 30.99
N ILE A 199 -26.73 -15.98 29.94
CA ILE A 199 -25.82 -14.85 29.88
C ILE A 199 -26.67 -13.59 29.81
N PRO A 200 -26.41 -12.58 30.65
CA PRO A 200 -27.16 -11.33 30.60
C PRO A 200 -26.96 -10.63 29.25
N SER A 201 -28.03 -10.00 28.75
CA SER A 201 -28.10 -9.53 27.36
C SER A 201 -27.13 -8.42 27.00
N TRP A 202 -26.70 -7.62 27.98
CA TRP A 202 -25.73 -6.54 27.81
C TRP A 202 -24.30 -7.04 27.62
N LYS A 203 -23.99 -8.26 28.09
CA LYS A 203 -22.60 -8.75 28.19
C LYS A 203 -21.94 -9.00 26.82
N PRO A 204 -22.61 -9.62 25.82
CA PRO A 204 -22.06 -9.74 24.47
C PRO A 204 -21.80 -8.39 23.79
N ALA A 205 -22.67 -7.41 23.99
CA ALA A 205 -22.51 -6.07 23.42
C ALA A 205 -21.30 -5.35 24.05
N LEU A 206 -21.16 -5.41 25.38
CA LEU A 206 -20.00 -4.81 26.06
C LEU A 206 -18.70 -5.51 25.66
N TYR A 207 -18.72 -6.83 25.49
CA TYR A 207 -17.60 -7.59 24.95
C TYR A 207 -17.18 -7.07 23.57
N ALA A 208 -18.12 -6.96 22.64
CA ALA A 208 -17.85 -6.50 21.28
C ALA A 208 -17.21 -5.11 21.28
N LEU A 209 -17.78 -4.18 22.06
CA LEU A 209 -17.25 -2.83 22.23
C LEU A 209 -15.83 -2.83 22.80
N THR A 210 -15.58 -3.65 23.83
CA THR A 210 -14.27 -3.72 24.47
C THR A 210 -13.24 -4.34 23.53
N ALA A 211 -13.56 -5.47 22.90
CA ALA A 211 -12.67 -6.16 21.98
C ALA A 211 -12.28 -5.27 20.80
N ASN A 212 -13.29 -4.69 20.12
CA ASN A 212 -13.06 -3.82 18.97
C ASN A 212 -12.32 -2.53 19.36
N ALA A 213 -12.64 -1.92 20.50
CA ALA A 213 -11.93 -0.72 20.95
C ALA A 213 -10.44 -0.99 21.25
N VAL A 214 -10.12 -2.13 21.86
CA VAL A 214 -8.72 -2.51 22.11
C VAL A 214 -8.02 -2.91 20.81
N SER A 215 -8.68 -3.64 19.91
CA SER A 215 -8.17 -3.96 18.56
C SER A 215 -7.84 -2.70 17.78
N PHE A 216 -8.76 -1.73 17.76
CA PHE A 216 -8.60 -0.44 17.08
C PHE A 216 -7.45 0.38 17.68
N ALA A 217 -7.37 0.48 19.01
CA ALA A 217 -6.28 1.20 19.68
C ALA A 217 -4.92 0.55 19.42
N LEU A 218 -4.85 -0.78 19.39
CA LEU A 218 -3.64 -1.52 19.01
C LEU A 218 -3.27 -1.29 17.54
N GLY A 219 -4.25 -1.28 16.63
CA GLY A 219 -4.03 -0.96 15.22
C GLY A 219 -3.42 0.43 15.03
N LEU A 220 -4.00 1.45 15.67
CA LEU A 220 -3.46 2.82 15.68
C LEU A 220 -2.06 2.90 16.30
N GLY A 221 -1.83 2.20 17.42
CA GLY A 221 -0.53 2.14 18.06
C GLY A 221 0.52 1.52 17.14
N LEU A 222 0.23 0.36 16.54
CA LEU A 222 1.16 -0.32 15.64
C LEU A 222 1.45 0.50 14.37
N ALA A 223 0.49 1.26 13.85
CA ALA A 223 0.70 2.19 12.74
C ALA A 223 1.78 3.24 13.05
N TYR A 224 1.86 3.70 14.30
CA TYR A 224 2.87 4.65 14.74
C TYR A 224 4.26 4.02 14.90
N TRP A 225 4.33 2.81 15.45
CA TRP A 225 5.61 2.14 15.76
C TRP A 225 6.23 1.40 14.58
N ILE A 226 5.41 0.90 13.65
CA ILE A 226 5.85 0.15 12.49
C ILE A 226 5.10 0.67 11.25
N PRO A 227 5.49 1.85 10.74
CA PRO A 227 4.92 2.38 9.51
C PRO A 227 5.19 1.39 8.36
N GLY A 228 4.13 0.69 7.94
CA GLY A 228 4.19 -0.42 6.98
C GLY A 228 3.44 -1.68 7.42
N ILE A 229 3.30 -1.96 8.72
CA ILE A 229 2.38 -3.02 9.16
C ILE A 229 0.95 -2.52 9.18
N PHE A 230 0.72 -1.23 9.42
CA PHE A 230 -0.58 -0.57 9.35
C PHE A 230 -0.66 0.49 8.25
#